data_AF-A0A6H2H7F2-F1
#
_entry.id   AF-A0A6H2H7F2-F1
#
_cell.length_a   1.000
_cell.length_b   1.000
_cell.length_c   1.000
_cell.angle_alpha   90.00
_cell.angle_beta   90.00
_cell.angle_gamma   90.00
#
_symmetry.space_group_name_H-M   'P 1'
#
loop_
_entity.id
_entity.type
_entity.pdbx_description
1 polymer ?
#
loop_
_entity_poly.entity_id
_entity_poly.type
_entity_poly.pdbx_seq_one_letter_code
_entity_poly.pdbx_strand_id
1 'polypeptide(L)'
;MIEWVKPNPVGLLAGCLLSFCYHGSRLRTAKIGDSAQIFMNIAQQQTRLLVGKYQVSSLAKPQGEGRFEASVSIRSGKGSATHDRVLRFSHIFDSAGAALHYATEHALGWIQERSAPAHA
;
A
#
# COMPACT_ATOMS: atom_id res chain seq x y z
N MET A 1 -11.23 8.18 -14.33
CA MET A 1 -10.74 9.35 -13.57
C MET A 1 -10.26 8.82 -12.22
N ILE A 2 -8.95 8.72 -12.02
CA ILE A 2 -8.37 8.19 -10.78
C ILE A 2 -8.41 9.33 -9.78
N GLU A 3 -9.31 9.27 -8.81
CA GLU A 3 -9.42 10.27 -7.75
C GLU A 3 -8.20 10.16 -6.82
N TRP A 4 -7.32 11.15 -6.91
CA TRP A 4 -6.24 11.34 -5.96
C TRP A 4 -6.83 11.87 -4.65
N VAL A 5 -6.95 11.01 -3.63
CA VAL A 5 -7.14 11.48 -2.25
C VAL A 5 -5.84 12.14 -1.81
N LYS A 6 -5.75 13.46 -2.00
CA LYS A 6 -4.76 14.29 -1.30
C LYS A 6 -5.11 14.28 0.19
N PRO A 7 -4.16 14.04 1.10
CA PRO A 7 -4.40 14.32 2.50
C PRO A 7 -4.59 15.84 2.67
N ASN A 8 -5.76 16.24 3.18
CA ASN A 8 -6.04 17.62 3.55
C ASN A 8 -5.03 18.09 4.62
N PRO A 9 -4.37 19.24 4.45
CA PRO A 9 -3.55 19.84 5.49
C PRO A 9 -4.45 20.67 6.41
N VAL A 10 -4.91 20.07 7.51
CA VAL A 10 -5.45 20.83 8.63
C VAL A 10 -4.40 20.94 9.72
N GLY A 11 -3.99 22.19 9.96
CA GLY A 11 -3.81 22.67 11.33
C GLY A 11 -2.50 22.35 12.04
N LEU A 12 -1.62 23.34 12.01
CA LEU A 12 -0.57 23.68 12.96
C LEU A 12 -0.86 23.34 14.46
N LEU A 13 0.23 23.00 15.17
CA LEU A 13 0.53 23.15 16.62
C LEU A 13 0.20 22.01 17.61
N ALA A 14 1.27 21.30 18.01
CA ALA A 14 1.71 20.96 19.38
C ALA A 14 2.64 19.73 19.25
N GLY A 15 3.96 19.86 19.38
CA GLY A 15 4.63 20.11 20.65
C GLY A 15 4.85 18.79 21.39
N CYS A 16 6.00 18.14 21.21
CA CYS A 16 6.76 17.48 22.29
C CYS A 16 8.01 16.79 21.74
N LEU A 17 9.15 17.19 22.28
CA LEU A 17 10.41 16.44 22.24
C LEU A 17 10.17 15.02 22.74
N LEU A 18 10.84 14.04 22.14
CA LEU A 18 11.54 12.97 22.87
C LEU A 18 12.56 12.35 21.91
N SER A 19 13.80 12.77 22.11
CA SER A 19 15.00 12.04 21.72
C SER A 19 15.00 10.70 22.47
N PHE A 20 15.18 9.58 21.77
CA PHE A 20 15.79 8.39 22.36
C PHE A 20 16.58 7.63 21.32
N CYS A 21 17.90 7.67 21.49
CA CYS A 21 18.82 6.66 21.03
C CYS A 21 18.35 5.28 21.51
N TYR A 22 18.38 4.25 20.66
CA TYR A 22 18.52 2.89 21.17
C TYR A 22 19.56 2.11 20.36
N HIS A 23 20.68 1.94 21.05
CA HIS A 23 21.78 1.04 20.79
C HIS A 23 21.27 -0.42 20.81
N GLY A 24 21.89 -1.29 20.03
CA GLY A 24 21.35 -2.59 19.67
C GLY A 24 21.08 -3.56 20.82
N SER A 25 20.15 -4.49 20.58
CA SER A 25 20.11 -5.82 21.18
C SER A 25 19.16 -6.70 20.39
N ARG A 26 19.74 -7.71 19.75
CA ARG A 26 19.10 -8.86 19.13
C ARG A 26 18.26 -9.59 20.19
N LEU A 27 16.95 -9.70 19.99
CA LEU A 27 16.14 -10.93 20.12
C LEU A 27 14.64 -10.62 20.08
N ARG A 28 13.93 -11.40 19.25
CA ARG A 28 12.50 -11.75 19.34
C ARG A 28 11.47 -10.65 19.01
N THR A 29 10.85 -10.84 17.84
CA THR A 29 9.44 -10.55 17.50
C THR A 29 8.76 -9.45 18.32
N ALA A 30 8.80 -8.22 17.82
CA ALA A 30 7.86 -7.18 18.21
C ALA A 30 7.16 -6.68 16.94
N LYS A 31 5.90 -7.10 16.76
CA LYS A 31 4.94 -6.46 15.87
C LYS A 31 4.80 -5.01 16.33
N ILE A 32 5.49 -4.10 15.65
CA ILE A 32 5.35 -2.67 15.86
C ILE A 32 4.30 -2.18 14.86
N GLY A 33 3.12 -1.84 15.40
CA GLY A 33 2.17 -0.89 14.83
C GLY A 33 1.54 -1.25 13.49
N ASP A 34 0.52 -2.10 13.52
CA ASP A 34 -0.39 -2.31 12.38
C ASP A 34 -1.85 -2.12 12.81
N SER A 35 -2.13 -0.98 13.46
CA SER A 35 -3.47 -0.61 13.91
C SER A 35 -4.46 -0.41 12.76
N ALA A 36 -4.00 -0.45 11.50
CA ALA A 36 -4.85 -0.47 10.31
C ALA A 36 -5.21 -1.91 9.85
N GLN A 37 -4.57 -2.95 10.38
CA GLN A 37 -4.77 -4.35 9.94
C GLN A 37 -5.68 -5.18 10.85
N ILE A 38 -6.12 -4.69 12.01
CA ILE A 38 -6.74 -5.55 13.03
C ILE A 38 -8.29 -5.68 12.93
N PHE A 39 -8.95 -5.00 11.98
CA PHE A 39 -10.42 -5.14 11.81
C PHE A 39 -10.91 -5.67 10.44
N MET A 40 -10.00 -6.03 9.52
CA MET A 40 -10.34 -6.53 8.18
C MET A 40 -9.78 -7.94 7.97
N ASN A 41 -10.33 -8.94 8.68
CA ASN A 41 -10.04 -10.35 8.40
C ASN A 41 -11.32 -11.12 8.10
N ILE A 42 -11.99 -10.73 7.02
CA ILE A 42 -12.95 -11.57 6.30
C ILE A 42 -12.29 -11.88 4.96
N ALA A 43 -11.58 -13.01 4.89
CA ALA A 43 -11.11 -13.69 3.66
C ALA A 43 -10.73 -12.76 2.47
N GLN A 44 -9.88 -11.76 2.71
CA GLN A 44 -9.45 -10.85 1.65
C GLN A 44 -8.32 -11.49 0.85
N GLN A 45 -8.60 -11.79 -0.43
CA GLN A 45 -7.60 -12.36 -1.33
C GLN A 45 -6.57 -11.28 -1.68
N GLN A 46 -5.31 -11.51 -1.33
CA GLN A 46 -4.20 -10.60 -1.61
C GLN A 46 -3.03 -11.33 -2.28
N THR A 47 -2.28 -10.60 -3.10
CA THR A 47 -0.98 -11.06 -3.63
C THR A 47 0.09 -10.01 -3.39
N ARG A 48 1.32 -10.45 -3.08
CA ARG A 48 2.46 -9.58 -2.85
C ARG A 48 3.57 -9.91 -3.83
N LEU A 49 4.12 -8.87 -4.45
CA LEU A 49 5.18 -8.96 -5.46
C LEU A 49 6.26 -7.93 -5.17
N LEU A 50 7.53 -8.26 -5.41
CA LEU A 50 8.65 -7.35 -5.32
C LEU A 50 9.10 -6.96 -6.73
N VAL A 51 9.21 -5.66 -6.99
CA VAL A 51 9.60 -5.10 -8.29
C VAL A 51 10.66 -4.03 -8.06
N GLY A 52 11.94 -4.41 -8.18
CA GLY A 52 13.06 -3.53 -7.87
C GLY A 52 13.00 -2.99 -6.43
N LYS A 53 12.88 -1.66 -6.28
CA LYS A 53 12.75 -1.00 -4.97
C LYS A 53 11.32 -0.97 -4.42
N TYR A 54 10.35 -1.51 -5.16
CA TYR A 54 8.93 -1.44 -4.83
C TYR A 54 8.44 -2.78 -4.28
N GLN A 55 7.66 -2.73 -3.20
CA GLN A 55 6.84 -3.84 -2.75
C GLN A 55 5.38 -3.53 -3.12
N VAL A 56 4.80 -4.37 -3.97
CA VAL A 56 3.41 -4.27 -4.44
C VAL A 56 2.57 -5.26 -3.64
N SER A 57 1.46 -4.80 -3.06
CA SER A 57 0.47 -5.67 -2.41
C SER A 57 -0.90 -5.39 -3.02
N SER A 58 -1.32 -6.27 -3.92
CA SER A 58 -2.63 -6.22 -4.59
C SER A 58 -3.68 -6.90 -3.71
N LEU A 59 -4.88 -6.33 -3.69
CA LEU A 59 -5.97 -6.73 -2.80
C LEU A 59 -7.30 -6.72 -3.56
N ALA A 60 -8.02 -7.84 -3.49
CA ALA A 60 -9.41 -7.95 -3.89
C ALA A 60 -10.31 -7.85 -2.65
N LYS A 61 -11.05 -6.75 -2.54
CA LYS A 61 -11.98 -6.50 -1.43
C LYS A 61 -13.39 -6.95 -1.82
N PRO A 62 -14.01 -7.90 -1.11
CA PRO A 62 -15.40 -8.28 -1.37
C PRO A 62 -16.33 -7.10 -1.05
N GLN A 63 -17.31 -6.86 -1.94
CA GLN A 63 -18.33 -5.81 -1.79
C GLN A 63 -19.73 -6.38 -1.50
N GLY A 64 -19.88 -7.70 -1.53
CA GLY A 64 -21.16 -8.40 -1.44
C GLY A 64 -21.54 -9.05 -2.77
N GLU A 65 -22.43 -10.05 -2.73
CA GLU A 65 -22.95 -10.75 -3.91
C GLU A 65 -21.89 -11.36 -4.85
N GLY A 66 -20.74 -11.78 -4.29
CA GLY A 66 -19.64 -12.32 -5.10
C GLY A 66 -18.89 -11.28 -5.93
N ARG A 67 -19.12 -9.99 -5.70
CA ARG A 67 -18.42 -8.90 -6.38
C ARG A 67 -17.22 -8.40 -5.59
N PHE A 68 -16.20 -7.96 -6.30
CA PHE A 68 -14.90 -7.56 -5.76
C PHE A 68 -14.45 -6.19 -6.28
N GLU A 69 -13.94 -5.37 -5.38
CA GLU A 69 -13.24 -4.13 -5.72
C GLU A 69 -11.73 -4.37 -5.71
N ALA A 70 -11.03 -3.82 -6.70
CA ALA A 70 -9.59 -3.92 -6.77
C ALA A 70 -8.91 -2.76 -6.02
N SER A 71 -7.83 -3.07 -5.33
CA SER A 71 -6.93 -2.07 -4.75
C SER A 71 -5.50 -2.59 -4.72
N VAL A 72 -4.52 -1.68 -4.66
CA VAL A 72 -3.11 -2.04 -4.55
C VAL A 72 -2.35 -1.02 -3.73
N SER A 73 -1.45 -1.50 -2.86
CA SER A 73 -0.44 -0.66 -2.21
C SER A 73 0.92 -0.87 -2.85
N ILE A 74 1.64 0.22 -3.07
CA ILE A 74 2.98 0.25 -3.63
C ILE A 74 3.87 0.96 -2.64
N ARG A 75 4.63 0.17 -1.88
CA ARG A 75 5.61 0.66 -0.91
C ARG A 75 6.97 0.82 -1.58
N SER A 76 7.66 1.90 -1.28
CA SER A 76 9.02 2.16 -1.75
C SER A 76 9.85 2.87 -0.68
N GLY A 77 11.16 2.68 -0.70
CA GLY A 77 12.09 3.34 0.22
C GLY A 77 12.76 2.37 1.19
N LYS A 78 13.68 2.89 2.00
CA LYS A 78 14.45 2.13 2.99
C LYS A 78 14.58 2.95 4.28
N GLY A 79 14.50 2.28 5.43
CA GLY A 79 14.58 2.93 6.74
C GLY A 79 13.47 3.97 6.94
N SER A 80 13.81 5.13 7.49
CA SER A 80 12.86 6.19 7.85
C SER A 80 12.23 6.91 6.64
N ALA A 81 12.79 6.75 5.44
CA ALA A 81 12.26 7.33 4.20
C ALA A 81 11.46 6.29 3.40
N THR A 82 10.44 5.70 4.01
CA THR A 82 9.53 4.74 3.37
C THR A 82 8.21 5.43 3.04
N HIS A 83 7.76 5.30 1.79
CA HIS A 83 6.47 5.82 1.32
C HIS A 83 5.58 4.67 0.84
N ASP A 84 4.32 4.74 1.21
CA ASP A 84 3.27 3.86 0.72
C ASP A 84 2.34 4.65 -0.21
N ARG A 85 2.00 4.08 -1.37
CA ARG A 85 1.04 4.67 -2.31
C ARG A 85 -0.07 3.67 -2.53
N VAL A 86 -1.31 4.06 -2.24
CA VAL A 86 -2.47 3.19 -2.38
C VAL A 86 -3.30 3.65 -3.56
N LEU A 87 -3.56 2.74 -4.50
CA LEU A 87 -4.52 2.93 -5.58
C LEU A 87 -5.79 2.12 -5.26
N ARG A 88 -6.94 2.78 -5.34
CA ARG A 88 -8.26 2.17 -5.20
C ARG A 88 -9.01 2.36 -6.51
N PHE A 89 -9.53 1.28 -7.06
CA PHE A 89 -10.18 1.29 -8.36
C PHE A 89 -11.68 1.20 -8.18
N SER A 90 -12.42 2.04 -8.92
CA SER A 90 -13.90 2.03 -8.89
C SER A 90 -14.52 0.88 -9.68
N HIS A 91 -13.72 0.11 -10.44
CA HIS A 91 -14.19 -1.03 -11.21
C HIS A 91 -14.51 -2.19 -10.26
N ILE A 92 -15.70 -2.76 -10.42
CA ILE A 92 -16.18 -3.95 -9.73
C ILE A 92 -16.02 -5.19 -10.62
N PHE A 93 -15.45 -6.25 -10.07
CA PHE A 93 -15.18 -7.50 -10.75
C PHE A 93 -16.04 -8.63 -10.19
N ASP A 94 -16.44 -9.57 -11.04
CA ASP A 94 -17.19 -10.78 -10.62
C ASP A 94 -16.28 -11.87 -10.04
N SER A 95 -14.96 -11.62 -10.00
CA SER A 95 -13.97 -12.56 -9.47
C SER A 95 -12.82 -11.83 -8.77
N ALA A 96 -12.40 -12.38 -7.63
CA ALA A 96 -11.23 -11.91 -6.91
C ALA A 96 -9.95 -12.00 -7.76
N GLY A 97 -9.82 -13.04 -8.59
CA GLY A 97 -8.67 -13.22 -9.47
C GLY A 97 -8.56 -12.10 -10.51
N ALA A 98 -9.70 -11.69 -11.09
CA ALA A 98 -9.76 -10.58 -12.04
C ALA A 98 -9.40 -9.24 -11.37
N ALA A 99 -9.92 -8.99 -10.17
CA ALA A 99 -9.58 -7.81 -9.39
C ALA A 99 -8.08 -7.74 -9.05
N LEU A 100 -7.48 -8.88 -8.66
CA LEU A 100 -6.05 -8.97 -8.36
C LEU A 100 -5.17 -8.78 -9.60
N HIS A 101 -5.54 -9.40 -10.72
CA HIS A 101 -4.82 -9.24 -11.97
C HIS A 101 -4.82 -7.77 -12.40
N TYR A 102 -6.01 -7.15 -12.40
CA TYR A 102 -6.19 -5.74 -12.73
C TYR A 102 -5.34 -4.82 -11.84
N ALA A 103 -5.40 -5.02 -10.53
CA ALA A 103 -4.61 -4.26 -9.55
C ALA A 103 -3.10 -4.39 -9.79
N THR A 104 -2.65 -5.60 -10.12
CA THR A 104 -1.23 -5.89 -10.36
C THR A 104 -0.74 -5.23 -11.65
N GLU A 105 -1.49 -5.37 -12.74
CA GLU A 105 -1.17 -4.75 -14.03
C GLU A 105 -1.03 -3.23 -13.91
N HIS A 106 -1.98 -2.58 -13.24
CA HIS A 106 -1.92 -1.12 -13.00
C HIS A 106 -0.73 -0.72 -12.13
N ALA A 107 -0.38 -1.53 -11.14
CA ALA A 107 0.81 -1.26 -10.33
C ALA A 107 2.10 -1.38 -11.15
N LEU A 108 2.20 -2.38 -12.04
CA LEU A 108 3.36 -2.54 -12.92
C LEU A 108 3.47 -1.37 -13.91
N GLY A 109 2.37 -0.92 -14.51
CA GLY A 109 2.35 0.28 -15.35
C GLY A 109 2.83 1.52 -14.61
N TRP A 110 2.29 1.75 -13.40
CA TRP A 110 2.70 2.87 -12.54
C TRP A 110 4.20 2.85 -12.20
N ILE A 111 4.76 1.66 -11.95
CA ILE A 111 6.19 1.46 -11.67
C ILE A 111 7.02 1.71 -12.92
N GLN A 112 6.59 1.20 -14.09
CA GLN A 112 7.31 1.34 -15.35
C GLN A 112 7.46 2.80 -15.73
N GLU A 113 6.38 3.59 -15.67
CA GLU A 113 6.39 5.04 -15.92
C GLU A 113 7.45 5.80 -15.10
N ARG A 114 7.74 5.33 -13.89
CA ARG A 114 8.64 5.99 -12.93
C ARG A 114 10.04 5.37 -12.85
N SER A 115 10.18 4.17 -13.40
CA SER A 115 11.46 3.48 -13.50
C SER A 115 12.13 3.76 -14.84
N ALA A 116 11.37 4.22 -15.84
CA ALA A 116 11.92 4.74 -17.07
C ALA A 116 12.84 5.94 -16.76
N PRO A 117 14.10 5.93 -17.23
CA PRO A 117 14.96 7.10 -17.13
C PRO A 117 14.29 8.25 -17.89
N ALA A 118 14.20 9.43 -17.27
CA ALA A 118 13.86 10.64 -17.99
C ALA A 118 14.88 10.77 -19.13
N HIS A 119 14.43 10.66 -20.37
CA HIS A 119 15.29 10.88 -21.52
C HIS A 119 15.85 12.31 -21.42
N ALA A 120 17.18 12.42 -21.52
CA ALA A 120 17.93 13.66 -21.55
C ALA A 120 17.76 14.37 -22.90
#